data_AF-F5VW01-F1
#
_entry.id   AF-F5VW01-F1
#
_cell.length_a   1.000
_cell.length_b   1.000
_cell.length_c   1.000
_cell.angle_alpha   90.00
_cell.angle_beta   90.00
_cell.angle_gamma   90.00
#
_symmetry.space_group_name_H-M   'P 1'
#
loop_
_entity.id
_entity.type
_entity.pdbx_description
1 polymer ?
#
loop_
_entity_poly.entity_id
_entity_poly.type
_entity_poly.pdbx_seq_one_letter_code
_entity_poly.pdbx_strand_id
1 'polypeptide(L)'
;MEVLRMKNIEKQINSRHILQIPELILHHGERIGIVGSNGVGKTTLLRMIIQEDNDYKGMITVNGDIAYVPQVKEIRDGSGGEISLKLLKEAFSSRTSILILDEPTSHLDQHNVQWLIHRISKFDGTIILVSHDRFLLDNIIEKIVFIERSQIGVFKGNFTEFENERNQIEEQCWKNIAQYNNEVARLTKELENKKIRSKKLVRKVLIESATQTGKRVQKWGATIVKKKPWPNQPKLLKKD
;
A
#
# COMPACT_ATOMS: atom_id res chain seq x y z
N MET A 1 -14.13 23.13 13.79
CA MET A 1 -13.46 24.05 12.85
C MET A 1 -12.44 23.25 12.04
N GLU A 2 -12.33 23.45 10.73
CA GLU A 2 -11.28 22.82 9.90
C GLU A 2 -9.95 23.53 10.12
N VAL A 3 -8.89 22.77 10.44
CA VAL A 3 -7.54 23.30 10.69
C VAL A 3 -6.55 22.93 9.59
N LEU A 4 -6.78 21.83 8.88
CA LEU A 4 -5.99 21.41 7.73
C LEU A 4 -6.92 20.82 6.69
N ARG A 5 -6.76 21.25 5.44
CA ARG A 5 -7.36 20.61 4.28
C ARG A 5 -6.34 20.42 3.17
N MET A 6 -6.20 19.20 2.69
CA MET A 6 -5.41 18.85 1.53
C MET A 6 -6.35 18.30 0.47
N LYS A 7 -6.30 18.82 -0.76
CA LYS A 7 -7.18 18.40 -1.85
C LYS A 7 -6.40 18.19 -3.14
N ASN A 8 -6.65 17.03 -3.77
CA ASN A 8 -6.02 16.60 -5.02
C ASN A 8 -4.49 16.73 -5.00
N ILE A 9 -3.86 16.31 -3.90
CA ILE A 9 -2.40 16.39 -3.76
C ILE A 9 -1.74 15.29 -4.55
N GLU A 10 -0.77 15.66 -5.38
CA GLU A 10 0.16 14.74 -6.01
C GLU A 10 1.60 15.19 -5.74
N LYS A 11 2.38 14.35 -5.05
CA LYS A 11 3.81 14.54 -4.83
C LYS A 11 4.61 13.48 -5.57
N GLN A 12 5.59 13.94 -6.34
CA GLN A 12 6.56 13.10 -7.02
C GLN A 12 7.98 13.43 -6.55
N ILE A 13 8.85 12.43 -6.49
CA ILE A 13 10.30 12.60 -6.31
C ILE A 13 10.98 11.72 -7.33
N ASN A 14 11.89 12.30 -8.14
CA ASN A 14 12.60 11.58 -9.20
C ASN A 14 11.67 10.75 -10.11
N SER A 15 10.56 11.35 -10.55
CA SER A 15 9.51 10.73 -11.38
C SER A 15 8.76 9.56 -10.74
N ARG A 16 8.94 9.29 -9.45
CA ARG A 16 8.16 8.31 -8.68
C ARG A 16 7.09 9.04 -7.87
N HIS A 17 5.84 8.57 -7.95
CA HIS A 17 4.76 9.05 -7.08
C HIS A 17 5.03 8.61 -5.63
N ILE A 18 5.13 9.57 -4.73
CA ILE A 18 5.35 9.33 -3.29
C ILE A 18 4.03 9.47 -2.54
N LEU A 19 3.22 10.49 -2.85
CA LEU A 19 1.93 10.71 -2.21
C LEU A 19 0.87 11.14 -3.23
N GLN A 20 -0.32 10.56 -3.07
CA GLN A 20 -1.55 10.89 -3.77
C GLN A 20 -2.66 11.02 -2.71
N ILE A 21 -3.23 12.20 -2.58
CA ILE A 21 -4.24 12.52 -1.56
C ILE A 21 -5.44 13.15 -2.28
N PRO A 22 -6.53 12.40 -2.50
CA PRO A 22 -7.75 12.96 -3.06
C PRO A 22 -8.32 14.06 -2.17
N GLU A 23 -8.48 13.75 -0.88
CA GLU A 23 -8.91 14.69 0.14
C GLU A 23 -8.47 14.21 1.53
N LEU A 24 -7.94 15.12 2.33
CA LEU A 24 -7.68 14.92 3.76
C LEU A 24 -8.11 16.18 4.50
N ILE A 25 -8.98 16.01 5.50
CA ILE A 25 -9.49 17.11 6.33
C ILE A 25 -9.24 16.75 7.79
N LEU A 26 -8.60 17.67 8.51
CA LEU A 26 -8.42 17.59 9.96
C LEU A 26 -9.16 18.74 10.64
N HIS A 27 -9.72 18.44 11.80
CA HIS A 27 -10.47 19.39 12.61
C HIS A 27 -9.72 19.77 13.89
N HIS A 28 -10.10 20.92 14.44
CA HIS A 28 -9.60 21.41 15.72
C HIS A 28 -9.85 20.38 16.83
N GLY A 29 -8.83 20.14 17.66
CA GLY A 29 -8.91 19.25 18.82
C GLY A 29 -8.69 17.78 18.50
N GLU A 30 -8.51 17.44 17.21
CA GLU A 30 -8.28 16.06 16.82
C GLU A 30 -6.87 15.58 17.18
N ARG A 31 -6.76 14.29 17.51
CA ARG A 31 -5.48 13.60 17.75
C ARG A 31 -5.21 12.59 16.65
N ILE A 32 -4.34 12.96 15.73
CA ILE A 32 -4.08 12.21 14.50
C ILE A 32 -2.75 11.48 14.60
N GLY A 33 -2.76 10.17 14.41
CA GLY A 33 -1.57 9.35 14.25
C GLY A 33 -1.28 9.13 12.77
N ILE A 34 -0.07 9.44 12.31
CA ILE A 34 0.38 9.13 10.96
C ILE A 34 1.22 7.85 11.02
N VAL A 35 0.77 6.81 10.30
CA VAL A 35 1.43 5.50 10.28
C VAL A 35 1.76 5.06 8.85
N GLY A 36 2.75 4.17 8.74
CA GLY A 36 3.18 3.61 7.46
C GLY A 36 4.64 3.17 7.49
N SER A 37 5.04 2.39 6.49
CA SER A 37 6.40 1.85 6.38
C SER A 37 7.46 2.96 6.26
N ASN A 38 8.72 2.61 6.52
CA ASN A 38 9.83 3.55 6.34
C ASN A 38 9.99 3.92 4.87
N GLY A 39 10.24 5.20 4.60
CA GLY A 39 10.39 5.72 3.24
C GLY A 39 9.09 5.84 2.44
N VAL A 40 7.92 5.64 3.06
CA VAL A 40 6.62 5.79 2.37
C VAL A 40 6.21 7.26 2.15
N GLY A 41 6.87 8.21 2.82
CA GLY A 41 6.59 9.64 2.66
C GLY A 41 5.99 10.34 3.88
N LYS A 42 6.03 9.76 5.09
CA LYS A 42 5.53 10.41 6.34
C LYS A 42 6.15 11.79 6.57
N THR A 43 7.48 11.87 6.61
CA THR A 43 8.19 13.15 6.75
C THR A 43 7.95 14.09 5.57
N THR A 44 7.77 13.57 4.35
CA THR A 44 7.39 14.40 3.18
C THR A 44 6.00 15.02 3.36
N LEU A 45 5.04 14.26 3.88
CA LEU A 45 3.71 14.77 4.23
C LEU A 45 3.81 15.89 5.27
N LEU A 46 4.60 15.68 6.34
CA LEU A 46 4.81 16.72 7.36
C LEU A 46 5.42 17.99 6.77
N ARG A 47 6.46 17.86 5.94
CA ARG A 47 7.12 19.00 5.27
C ARG A 47 6.19 19.80 4.36
N MET A 48 5.25 19.13 3.69
CA MET A 48 4.22 19.82 2.91
C MET A 48 3.23 20.58 3.81
N ILE A 49 2.84 20.00 4.95
CA ILE A 49 1.91 20.63 5.91
C ILE A 49 2.52 21.88 6.52
N ILE A 50 3.81 21.85 6.90
CA ILE A 50 4.54 23.00 7.45
C ILE A 50 5.04 23.98 6.37
N GLN A 51 4.65 23.76 5.10
CA GLN A 51 5.00 24.62 3.96
C GLN A 51 6.51 24.70 3.62
N GLU A 52 7.31 23.75 4.10
CA GLU A 52 8.73 23.62 3.74
C GLU A 52 8.94 22.96 2.37
N ASP A 53 8.04 22.07 1.95
CA ASP A 53 8.06 21.44 0.63
C ASP A 53 6.82 21.86 -0.18
N ASN A 54 7.04 22.67 -1.22
CA ASN A 54 6.00 23.22 -2.08
C ASN A 54 5.95 22.57 -3.47
N ASP A 55 6.78 21.55 -3.72
CA ASP A 55 6.84 20.85 -5.00
C ASP A 55 5.76 19.74 -5.03
N TYR A 56 4.50 20.15 -5.16
CA TYR A 56 3.36 19.25 -5.30
C TYR A 56 2.28 19.90 -6.17
N LYS A 57 1.40 19.07 -6.76
CA LYS A 57 0.15 19.55 -7.36
C LYS A 57 -0.98 19.51 -6.33
N GLY A 58 -1.99 20.34 -6.51
CA GLY A 58 -3.17 20.38 -5.63
C GLY A 58 -3.16 21.59 -4.69
N MET A 59 -3.91 21.51 -3.59
CA MET A 59 -4.08 22.62 -2.65
C MET A 59 -3.99 22.14 -1.21
N ILE A 60 -3.13 22.80 -0.43
CA ILE A 60 -3.04 22.65 1.02
C ILE A 60 -3.50 23.97 1.65
N THR A 61 -4.46 23.89 2.57
CA THR A 61 -4.95 25.00 3.37
C THR A 61 -4.73 24.66 4.83
N VAL A 62 -3.99 25.51 5.54
CA VAL A 62 -3.73 25.41 6.97
C VAL A 62 -4.39 26.61 7.64
N ASN A 63 -5.24 26.36 8.63
CA ASN A 63 -5.91 27.39 9.41
C ASN A 63 -5.42 27.34 10.85
N GLY A 64 -4.35 28.09 11.14
CA GLY A 64 -3.78 28.21 12.48
C GLY A 64 -2.26 28.13 12.50
N ASP A 65 -1.68 28.45 13.66
CA ASP A 65 -0.24 28.39 13.87
C ASP A 65 0.21 26.95 14.14
N ILE A 66 1.31 26.55 13.48
CA ILE A 66 1.92 25.23 13.64
C ILE A 66 3.20 25.33 14.48
N ALA A 67 3.33 24.45 15.48
CA ALA A 67 4.60 24.07 16.06
C ALA A 67 5.04 22.71 15.51
N TYR A 68 6.27 22.62 15.02
CA TYR A 68 6.85 21.37 14.50
C TYR A 68 8.04 20.93 15.33
N VAL A 69 8.01 19.70 15.81
CA VAL A 69 9.13 19.04 16.49
C VAL A 69 9.69 17.96 15.55
N PRO A 70 10.86 18.20 14.93
CA PRO A 70 11.47 17.24 14.03
C PRO A 70 12.10 16.07 14.80
N GLN A 71 12.29 14.95 14.10
CA GLN A 71 13.04 13.83 14.63
C GLN A 71 14.50 14.23 14.89
N VAL A 72 14.94 14.11 16.14
CA VAL A 72 16.34 14.31 16.53
C VAL A 72 17.14 13.08 16.14
N LYS A 73 18.15 13.25 15.29
CA LYS A 73 19.10 12.17 14.96
C LYS A 73 20.09 12.00 16.09
N GLU A 74 20.43 10.76 16.45
CA GLU A 74 21.43 10.49 17.49
C GLU A 74 22.73 11.25 17.24
N ILE A 75 23.07 12.09 18.21
CA ILE A 75 24.42 12.64 18.34
C ILE A 75 25.19 11.62 19.18
N ARG A 76 26.41 11.27 18.74
CA ARG A 76 27.24 10.19 19.29
C ARG A 76 27.55 10.28 20.80
N ASP A 77 27.20 11.41 21.44
CA ASP A 77 27.56 11.75 22.82
C ASP A 77 26.37 11.79 23.80
N GLY A 78 25.23 11.14 23.47
CA GLY A 78 24.19 10.83 24.46
C GLY A 78 23.17 11.94 24.80
N SER A 79 23.22 13.11 24.15
CA SER A 79 22.31 14.23 24.42
C SER A 79 20.99 14.23 23.64
N GLY A 80 20.74 13.22 22.79
CA GLY A 80 19.57 13.17 21.91
C GLY A 80 18.24 13.28 22.66
N GLY A 81 18.10 12.55 23.77
CA GLY A 81 16.89 12.60 24.60
C GLY A 81 16.66 13.95 25.27
N GLU A 82 17.71 14.63 25.74
CA GLU A 82 17.62 15.96 26.35
C GLU A 82 17.21 17.03 25.32
N ILE A 83 17.77 16.94 24.11
CA ILE A 83 17.41 17.83 22.99
C ILE A 83 15.95 17.61 22.59
N SER A 84 15.52 16.36 22.38
CA SER A 84 14.13 16.03 22.08
C SER A 84 13.18 16.56 23.15
N LEU A 85 13.50 16.35 24.43
CA LEU A 85 12.68 16.82 25.54
C LEU A 85 12.61 18.35 25.61
N LYS A 86 13.72 19.05 25.33
CA LYS A 86 13.76 20.51 25.27
C LYS A 86 12.85 21.04 24.16
N LEU A 87 12.96 20.51 22.94
CA LEU A 87 12.11 20.88 21.81
C LEU A 87 10.63 20.64 22.09
N LEU A 88 10.30 19.50 22.71
CA LEU A 88 8.93 19.20 23.14
C LEU A 88 8.42 20.24 24.14
N LYS A 89 9.20 20.57 25.17
CA LYS A 89 8.83 21.58 26.18
C LYS A 89 8.61 22.97 25.56
N GLU A 90 9.47 23.37 24.63
CA GLU A 90 9.32 24.63 23.89
C GLU A 90 8.05 24.63 23.05
N ALA A 91 7.78 23.54 22.32
CA ALA A 91 6.59 23.40 21.50
C ALA A 91 5.29 23.43 22.32
N PHE A 92 5.22 22.73 23.45
CA PHE A 92 4.05 22.78 24.35
C PHE A 92 3.86 24.12 25.07
N SER A 93 4.92 24.93 25.17
CA SER A 93 4.85 26.28 25.76
C SER A 93 4.41 27.33 24.73
N SER A 94 4.53 27.02 23.44
CA SER A 94 4.03 27.86 22.37
C SER A 94 2.50 27.89 22.36
N ARG A 95 1.90 29.04 22.04
CA ARG A 95 0.44 29.19 21.89
C ARG A 95 -0.03 28.77 20.49
N THR A 96 0.39 27.59 20.04
CA THR A 96 0.05 27.08 18.70
C THR A 96 -1.24 26.29 18.72
N SER A 97 -1.99 26.33 17.62
CA SER A 97 -3.24 25.58 17.45
C SER A 97 -3.03 24.18 16.90
N ILE A 98 -1.90 23.94 16.23
CA ILE A 98 -1.54 22.66 15.63
C ILE A 98 -0.13 22.29 16.09
N LEU A 99 0.02 21.10 16.68
CA LEU A 99 1.30 20.56 17.10
C LEU A 99 1.64 19.31 16.29
N ILE A 100 2.77 19.34 15.58
CA ILE A 100 3.27 18.25 14.76
C ILE A 100 4.51 17.66 15.42
N LEU A 101 4.48 16.35 15.69
CA LEU A 101 5.55 15.63 16.39
C LEU A 101 6.05 14.48 15.50
N ASP A 102 7.32 14.50 15.12
CA ASP A 102 7.95 13.47 14.28
C ASP A 102 8.87 12.56 15.10
N GLU A 103 8.42 11.33 15.37
CA GLU A 103 9.09 10.33 16.22
C GLU A 103 9.53 10.88 17.59
N PRO A 104 8.64 11.50 18.38
CA PRO A 104 9.01 12.23 19.60
C PRO A 104 9.48 11.32 20.74
N THR A 105 9.20 10.02 20.68
CA THR A 105 9.64 9.04 21.69
C THR A 105 11.03 8.50 21.43
N SER A 106 11.63 8.84 20.29
CA SER A 106 12.99 8.43 19.98
C SER A 106 13.95 8.96 21.06
N HIS A 107 14.70 8.04 21.68
CA HIS A 107 15.66 8.33 22.75
C HIS A 107 15.05 8.86 24.07
N LEU A 108 13.73 8.78 24.26
CA LEU A 108 13.09 9.09 25.55
C LEU A 108 13.03 7.85 26.45
N ASP A 109 13.25 8.07 27.75
CA ASP A 109 12.95 7.06 28.76
C ASP A 109 11.43 6.96 29.03
N GLN A 110 11.04 5.92 29.76
CA GLN A 110 9.62 5.66 30.07
C GLN A 110 8.97 6.82 30.83
N HIS A 111 9.71 7.49 31.72
CA HIS A 111 9.21 8.63 32.49
C HIS A 111 8.83 9.81 31.57
N ASN A 112 9.70 10.14 30.62
CA ASN A 112 9.46 11.22 29.66
C ASN A 112 8.36 10.87 28.64
N VAL A 113 8.20 9.59 28.26
CA VAL A 113 7.06 9.15 27.46
C VAL A 113 5.73 9.36 28.21
N GLN A 114 5.66 9.02 29.50
CA GLN A 114 4.47 9.27 30.32
C GLN A 114 4.17 10.77 30.48
N TRP A 115 5.22 11.60 30.65
CA TRP A 115 5.08 13.05 30.64
C TRP A 115 4.51 13.55 29.31
N LEU A 116 4.98 13.02 28.17
CA LEU A 116 4.49 13.39 26.85
C LEU A 116 3.01 13.05 26.68
N ILE A 117 2.59 11.84 27.06
CA ILE A 117 1.17 11.43 27.06
C ILE A 117 0.32 12.40 27.88
N HIS A 118 0.78 12.72 29.09
CA HIS A 118 0.09 13.67 29.95
C HIS A 118 -0.02 15.06 29.32
N ARG A 119 1.05 15.57 28.67
CA ARG A 119 1.04 16.88 28.02
C ARG A 119 0.13 16.93 26.82
N ILE A 120 0.18 15.91 25.97
CA ILE A 120 -0.70 15.78 24.81
C ILE A 120 -2.17 15.74 25.26
N SER A 121 -2.51 14.98 26.31
CA SER A 121 -3.89 14.89 26.79
C SER A 121 -4.49 16.22 27.25
N LYS A 122 -3.65 17.18 27.66
CA LYS A 122 -4.04 18.52 28.15
C LYS A 122 -3.91 19.61 27.09
N PHE A 123 -3.38 19.30 25.92
CA PHE A 123 -3.20 20.27 24.85
C PHE A 123 -4.55 20.61 24.23
N ASP A 124 -4.90 21.90 24.22
CA ASP A 124 -6.13 22.42 23.62
C ASP A 124 -5.85 22.85 22.17
N GLY A 125 -5.75 21.86 21.29
CA GLY A 125 -5.44 22.05 19.88
C GLY A 125 -5.36 20.72 19.14
N THR A 126 -5.03 20.77 17.86
CA THR A 126 -4.88 19.57 17.02
C THR A 126 -3.47 19.02 17.11
N ILE A 127 -3.34 17.70 17.26
CA ILE A 127 -2.04 17.02 17.31
C ILE A 127 -1.92 16.09 16.11
N ILE A 128 -0.78 16.20 15.42
CA ILE A 128 -0.37 15.28 14.37
C ILE A 128 0.91 14.59 14.84
N LEU A 129 0.84 13.28 15.06
CA LEU A 129 1.91 12.48 15.61
C LEU A 129 2.36 11.44 14.58
N VAL A 130 3.60 11.50 14.14
CA VAL A 130 4.26 10.36 13.48
C VAL A 130 5.00 9.59 14.57
N SER A 131 4.68 8.31 14.74
CA SER A 131 5.37 7.46 15.70
C SER A 131 5.29 6.00 15.28
N HIS A 132 6.36 5.25 15.58
CA HIS A 132 6.34 3.79 15.58
C HIS A 132 6.00 3.18 16.97
N ASP A 133 5.85 4.01 18.00
CA ASP A 133 5.50 3.59 19.35
C ASP A 133 3.99 3.30 19.47
N ARG A 134 3.66 2.01 19.49
CA ARG A 134 2.28 1.50 19.61
C ARG A 134 1.60 1.95 20.90
N PHE A 135 2.33 1.99 22.01
CA PHE A 135 1.77 2.38 23.30
C PHE A 135 1.35 3.85 23.28
N LEU A 136 2.20 4.72 22.73
CA LEU A 136 1.86 6.13 22.58
C LEU A 136 0.63 6.33 21.67
N LEU A 137 0.61 5.64 20.52
CA LEU A 137 -0.48 5.75 19.56
C LEU A 137 -1.81 5.29 20.19
N ASP A 138 -1.84 4.16 20.87
CA ASP A 138 -3.07 3.62 21.46
C ASP A 138 -3.67 4.48 22.58
N ASN A 139 -2.83 5.14 23.38
CA ASN A 139 -3.31 5.94 24.50
C ASN A 139 -3.84 7.33 24.09
N ILE A 140 -3.46 7.81 22.92
CA ILE A 140 -3.66 9.22 22.55
C ILE A 140 -4.50 9.37 21.29
N ILE A 141 -4.24 8.54 20.28
CA ILE A 141 -4.75 8.74 18.94
C ILE A 141 -6.18 8.23 18.82
N GLU A 142 -7.01 9.04 18.18
CA GLU A 142 -8.42 8.72 17.89
C GLU A 142 -8.70 8.64 16.38
N LYS A 143 -7.74 9.06 15.56
CA LYS A 143 -7.80 9.01 14.10
C LYS A 143 -6.43 8.66 13.54
N ILE A 144 -6.37 7.64 12.69
CA ILE A 144 -5.15 7.21 12.03
C ILE A 144 -5.19 7.61 10.56
N VAL A 145 -4.15 8.31 10.13
CA VAL A 145 -3.86 8.56 8.73
C VAL A 145 -2.75 7.61 8.34
N PHE A 146 -3.03 6.63 7.48
CA PHE A 146 -2.03 5.67 7.05
C PHE A 146 -1.63 5.90 5.60
N ILE A 147 -0.35 5.70 5.31
CA ILE A 147 0.20 5.84 3.97
C ILE A 147 0.62 4.46 3.47
N GLU A 148 0.03 4.02 2.36
CA GLU A 148 0.35 2.75 1.72
C GLU A 148 0.26 2.87 0.20
N ARG A 149 1.25 2.33 -0.51
CA ARG A 149 1.31 2.34 -1.99
C ARG A 149 1.10 3.75 -2.57
N SER A 150 1.70 4.74 -1.93
CA SER A 150 1.60 6.16 -2.29
C SER A 150 0.19 6.78 -2.13
N GLN A 151 -0.76 6.08 -1.52
CA GLN A 151 -2.10 6.58 -1.21
C GLN A 151 -2.25 6.80 0.30
N ILE A 152 -3.12 7.74 0.65
CA ILE A 152 -3.52 7.97 2.04
C ILE A 152 -4.88 7.35 2.30
N GLY A 153 -4.99 6.62 3.40
CA GLY A 153 -6.27 6.22 4.00
C GLY A 153 -6.46 6.86 5.36
N VAL A 154 -7.73 6.98 5.78
CA VAL A 154 -8.11 7.49 7.09
C VAL A 154 -8.91 6.42 7.81
N PHE A 155 -8.53 6.13 9.04
CA PHE A 155 -9.20 5.23 9.95
C PHE A 155 -9.58 5.98 11.23
N LYS A 156 -10.77 5.74 11.77
CA LYS A 156 -11.22 6.37 13.02
C LYS A 156 -11.20 5.31 14.12
N GLY A 157 -10.32 5.51 15.10
CA GLY A 157 -10.03 4.55 16.15
C GLY A 157 -8.58 4.64 16.61
N ASN A 158 -8.22 3.77 17.57
CA ASN A 158 -6.84 3.64 18.05
C ASN A 158 -5.99 2.72 17.14
N PHE A 159 -4.73 2.53 17.49
CA PHE A 159 -3.78 1.78 16.66
C PHE A 159 -4.02 0.27 16.71
N THR A 160 -4.40 -0.27 17.86
CA THR A 160 -4.77 -1.68 18.01
C THR A 160 -5.99 -2.03 17.16
N GLU A 161 -7.03 -1.19 17.15
CA GLU A 161 -8.21 -1.36 16.29
C GLU A 161 -7.83 -1.36 14.81
N PHE A 162 -6.97 -0.43 14.41
CA PHE A 162 -6.45 -0.35 13.05
C PHE A 162 -5.64 -1.59 12.63
N GLU A 163 -4.71 -2.06 13.47
CA GLU A 163 -3.93 -3.27 13.17
C GLU A 163 -4.84 -4.51 13.10
N ASN A 164 -5.83 -4.62 13.99
CA ASN A 164 -6.77 -5.73 13.96
C ASN A 164 -7.59 -5.78 12.67
N GLU A 165 -8.15 -4.65 12.24
CA GLU A 165 -8.92 -4.58 10.99
C GLU A 165 -8.04 -4.91 9.78
N ARG A 166 -6.82 -4.37 9.74
CA ARG A 166 -5.84 -4.69 8.69
C ARG A 166 -5.53 -6.19 8.64
N ASN A 167 -5.24 -6.80 9.77
CA ASN A 167 -4.91 -8.22 9.85
C ASN A 167 -6.09 -9.09 9.41
N GLN A 168 -7.32 -8.73 9.75
CA GLN A 168 -8.52 -9.44 9.30
C GLN A 168 -8.70 -9.36 7.79
N ILE A 169 -8.53 -8.17 7.19
CA ILE A 169 -8.60 -7.97 5.74
C ILE A 169 -7.52 -8.79 5.04
N GLU A 170 -6.29 -8.75 5.54
CA GLU A 170 -5.17 -9.52 5.00
C GLU A 170 -5.44 -11.02 5.09
N GLU A 171 -5.90 -11.52 6.24
CA GLU A 171 -6.22 -12.94 6.43
C GLU A 171 -7.32 -13.41 5.45
N GLN A 172 -8.38 -12.60 5.27
CA GLN A 172 -9.42 -12.91 4.29
C GLN A 172 -8.89 -12.92 2.85
N CYS A 173 -8.03 -11.96 2.50
CA CYS A 173 -7.41 -11.92 1.17
C CYS A 173 -6.53 -13.17 0.94
N TRP A 174 -5.73 -13.57 1.92
CA TRP A 174 -4.90 -14.77 1.86
C TRP A 174 -5.73 -16.04 1.69
N LYS A 175 -6.85 -16.16 2.43
CA LYS A 175 -7.80 -17.28 2.28
C LYS A 175 -8.39 -17.32 0.86
N ASN A 176 -8.82 -16.19 0.32
CA ASN A 176 -9.39 -16.09 -1.03
C ASN A 176 -8.36 -16.44 -2.12
N ILE A 177 -7.12 -15.94 -2.00
CA ILE A 177 -6.04 -16.26 -2.94
C ILE A 177 -5.69 -17.75 -2.90
N ALA A 178 -5.63 -18.36 -1.71
CA ALA A 178 -5.37 -19.79 -1.57
C ALA A 178 -6.47 -20.64 -2.23
N GLN A 179 -7.75 -20.28 -2.03
CA GLN A 179 -8.89 -20.95 -2.67
C GLN A 179 -8.83 -20.84 -4.20
N TYR A 180 -8.58 -19.64 -4.71
CA TYR A 180 -8.45 -19.42 -6.16
C TYR A 180 -7.30 -20.26 -6.76
N ASN A 181 -6.14 -20.27 -6.10
CA ASN A 181 -4.98 -21.06 -6.56
C ASN A 181 -5.28 -22.56 -6.59
N ASN A 182 -6.00 -23.08 -5.59
CA ASN A 182 -6.44 -24.47 -5.56
C ASN A 182 -7.40 -24.80 -6.71
N GLU A 183 -8.34 -23.91 -7.01
CA GLU A 183 -9.29 -24.09 -8.10
C GLU A 183 -8.59 -24.04 -9.47
N VAL A 184 -7.65 -23.12 -9.67
CA VAL A 184 -6.81 -23.08 -10.88
C VAL A 184 -6.02 -24.37 -11.03
N ALA A 185 -5.43 -24.91 -9.96
CA ALA A 185 -4.70 -26.18 -9.99
C ALA A 185 -5.61 -27.36 -10.36
N ARG A 186 -6.86 -27.37 -9.89
CA ARG A 186 -7.86 -28.39 -10.25
C ARG A 186 -8.22 -28.31 -11.73
N LEU A 187 -8.59 -27.13 -12.23
CA LEU A 187 -9.03 -26.93 -13.61
C LEU A 187 -7.90 -27.24 -14.61
N THR A 188 -6.67 -26.86 -14.29
CA THR A 188 -5.50 -27.17 -15.12
C THR A 188 -5.27 -28.68 -15.24
N LYS A 189 -5.39 -29.42 -14.13
CA LYS A 189 -5.33 -30.90 -14.12
C LYS A 189 -6.46 -31.53 -14.93
N GLU A 190 -7.68 -31.00 -14.85
CA GLU A 190 -8.81 -31.46 -15.67
C GLU A 190 -8.59 -31.22 -17.17
N LEU A 191 -8.08 -30.05 -17.55
CA LEU A 191 -7.72 -29.73 -18.93
C LEU A 191 -6.63 -30.67 -19.46
N GLU A 192 -5.62 -30.97 -18.65
CA GLU A 192 -4.55 -31.89 -19.01
C GLU A 192 -5.09 -33.32 -19.21
N ASN A 193 -5.94 -33.79 -18.30
CA ASN A 193 -6.63 -35.07 -18.44
C ASN A 193 -7.52 -35.13 -19.69
N LYS A 194 -8.28 -34.06 -19.99
CA LYS A 194 -9.09 -33.97 -21.21
C LYS A 194 -8.21 -33.98 -22.47
N LYS A 195 -7.07 -33.29 -22.48
CA LYS A 195 -6.09 -33.32 -23.59
C LYS A 195 -5.52 -34.72 -23.79
N ILE A 196 -5.12 -35.40 -22.72
CA ILE A 196 -4.61 -36.78 -22.77
C ILE A 196 -5.69 -37.73 -23.30
N ARG A 197 -6.92 -37.61 -22.81
CA ARG A 197 -8.06 -38.44 -23.22
C ARG A 197 -8.41 -38.21 -24.68
N SER A 198 -8.45 -36.96 -25.12
CA SER A 198 -8.67 -36.60 -26.53
C SER A 198 -7.58 -37.18 -27.44
N LYS A 199 -6.29 -37.03 -27.10
CA LYS A 199 -5.18 -37.64 -27.84
C LYS A 199 -5.28 -39.17 -27.92
N LYS A 200 -5.65 -39.84 -26.82
CA LYS A 200 -5.87 -41.30 -26.80
C LYS A 200 -7.05 -41.74 -27.67
N LEU A 201 -8.16 -41.00 -27.64
CA LEU A 201 -9.35 -41.29 -28.46
C LEU A 201 -9.03 -41.17 -29.96
N VAL A 202 -8.37 -40.07 -30.36
CA VAL A 202 -7.94 -39.85 -31.75
C VAL A 202 -7.04 -40.99 -32.23
N ARG A 203 -6.08 -41.41 -31.40
CA ARG A 203 -5.19 -42.54 -31.70
C ARG A 203 -5.95 -43.86 -31.85
N LYS A 204 -6.98 -44.11 -31.03
CA LYS A 204 -7.79 -45.34 -31.11
C LYS A 204 -8.66 -45.38 -32.36
N VAL A 205 -9.33 -44.26 -32.68
CA VAL A 205 -10.16 -44.12 -33.90
C VAL A 205 -9.33 -44.30 -35.17
N LEU A 206 -8.10 -43.75 -35.22
CA LEU A 206 -7.16 -43.96 -36.34
C LEU A 206 -6.78 -45.44 -36.54
N ILE A 207 -6.64 -46.21 -35.45
CA ILE A 207 -6.29 -47.65 -35.51
C ILE A 207 -7.51 -48.50 -35.93
N GLU A 208 -8.70 -48.19 -35.42
CA GLU A 208 -9.94 -48.90 -35.77
C GLU A 208 -10.35 -48.66 -37.23
N SER A 209 -10.16 -47.45 -37.75
CA SER A 209 -10.36 -47.14 -39.17
C SER A 209 -9.33 -47.83 -40.07
N ALA A 210 -8.06 -47.94 -39.68
CA ALA A 210 -7.06 -48.68 -40.44
C ALA A 210 -7.36 -50.19 -40.51
N THR A 211 -7.90 -50.78 -39.44
CA THR A 211 -8.25 -52.21 -39.39
C THR A 211 -9.55 -52.56 -40.13
N GLN A 212 -10.52 -51.64 -40.21
CA GLN A 212 -11.71 -51.78 -41.07
C GLN A 212 -11.40 -51.57 -42.56
N THR A 213 -10.48 -50.66 -42.89
CA THR A 213 -10.10 -50.39 -44.29
C THR A 213 -9.16 -51.47 -44.85
N GLY A 214 -8.39 -52.16 -44.00
CA GLY A 214 -7.54 -53.29 -44.38
C GLY A 214 -8.28 -54.56 -44.83
N LYS A 215 -9.60 -54.67 -44.61
CA LYS A 215 -10.43 -55.79 -45.11
C LYS A 215 -11.21 -55.49 -46.39
N ARG A 216 -11.11 -54.27 -46.95
CA ARG A 216 -12.00 -53.83 -48.03
C ARG A 216 -11.33 -53.16 -49.24
N VAL A 217 -10.02 -53.32 -49.41
CA VAL A 217 -9.29 -52.84 -50.61
C VAL A 217 -8.41 -53.95 -51.20
N GLN A 218 -9.05 -55.04 -51.64
CA GLN A 218 -8.61 -55.82 -52.79
C GLN A 218 -9.58 -55.54 -53.94
N LYS A 219 -9.36 -54.41 -54.62
CA LYS A 219 -9.79 -54.07 -56.00
C LYS A 219 -9.62 -52.56 -56.14
N TRP A 220 -9.24 -52.15 -57.34
CA TRP A 220 -8.98 -50.77 -57.79
C TRP A 220 -7.53 -50.29 -57.59
N GLY A 221 -6.69 -50.71 -58.54
CA GLY A 221 -5.46 -50.02 -58.88
C GLY A 221 -5.71 -48.78 -59.75
N ALA A 222 -4.68 -47.93 -59.77
CA ALA A 222 -4.39 -46.85 -60.73
C ALA A 222 -5.35 -45.64 -60.80
N THR A 223 -4.90 -44.47 -60.34
CA THR A 223 -4.41 -43.37 -61.21
C THR A 223 -4.27 -42.04 -60.43
N ILE A 224 -3.14 -41.40 -60.69
CA ILE A 224 -2.57 -40.12 -60.21
C ILE A 224 -3.42 -38.90 -60.62
N VAL A 225 -3.49 -37.81 -59.81
CA VAL A 225 -3.21 -36.40 -60.22
C VAL A 225 -2.83 -35.51 -59.01
N LYS A 226 -1.71 -34.79 -59.15
CA LYS A 226 -1.20 -33.68 -58.31
C LYS A 226 -2.10 -32.42 -58.39
N LYS A 227 -2.27 -31.64 -57.30
CA LYS A 227 -2.14 -30.16 -57.30
C LYS A 227 -2.26 -29.46 -55.92
N LYS A 228 -1.24 -28.61 -55.69
CA LYS A 228 -0.91 -27.47 -54.78
C LYS A 228 -1.83 -26.92 -53.65
N PRO A 229 -1.22 -26.29 -52.60
CA PRO A 229 -1.87 -25.62 -51.44
C PRO A 229 -2.06 -24.10 -51.64
N TRP A 230 -2.68 -23.38 -50.66
CA TRP A 230 -2.49 -21.96 -50.19
C TRP A 230 -3.80 -21.40 -49.54
N PRO A 231 -3.87 -20.21 -48.86
CA PRO A 231 -2.92 -19.47 -48.00
C PRO A 231 -3.54 -18.78 -46.72
N ASN A 232 -2.64 -18.18 -45.90
CA ASN A 232 -2.76 -16.94 -45.09
C ASN A 232 -2.88 -16.95 -43.54
N GLN A 233 -1.75 -16.58 -42.92
CA GLN A 233 -1.56 -16.01 -41.57
C GLN A 233 -1.31 -14.49 -41.69
N PRO A 234 -1.66 -13.64 -40.70
CA PRO A 234 -1.12 -12.28 -40.59
C PRO A 234 0.25 -12.27 -39.89
N LYS A 235 1.17 -11.44 -40.42
CA LYS A 235 2.56 -11.25 -40.01
C LYS A 235 2.72 -10.37 -38.77
N LEU A 236 3.68 -10.73 -37.93
CA LEU A 236 4.32 -9.90 -36.91
C LEU A 236 5.19 -8.80 -37.55
N LEU A 237 5.09 -7.57 -37.06
CA LEU A 237 6.10 -6.51 -37.26
C LEU A 237 7.05 -6.53 -36.05
N LYS A 238 8.34 -6.76 -36.33
CA LYS A 238 9.46 -6.57 -35.40
C LYS A 238 9.99 -5.14 -35.51
N LYS A 239 10.53 -4.69 -34.37
CA LYS A 239 11.33 -3.49 -34.12
C LYS A 239 12.50 -3.33 -35.09
N ASP A 240 12.78 -2.06 -35.41
CA ASP A 240 14.14 -1.52 -35.50
C ASP A 240 14.45 -0.77 -34.19
#